data_AF-A0A1V6E919-F1
#
_entry.id   AF-A0A1V6E919-F1
#
_cell.length_a   1.000
_cell.length_b   1.000
_cell.length_c   1.000
_cell.angle_alpha   90.00
_cell.angle_beta   90.00
_cell.angle_gamma   90.00
#
_symmetry.space_group_name_H-M   'P 1'
#
loop_
_entity.id
_entity.type
_entity.pdbx_description
1 polymer ?
#
loop_
_entity_poly.entity_id
_entity_poly.type
_entity_poly.pdbx_seq_one_letter_code
_entity_poly.pdbx_strand_id
1 'polypeptide(L)'
;MPLYRKLPHRGFNQASFRTEPAIVNVGDLAALPETVSEVNAAVLVEHGFIRKDETFLKILGTGEISRALTVTASKFSESAKAKIEKAGGKAIVA
;
A
#
# COMPACT_ATOMS: atom_id res chain seq x y z
N MET A 1 -23.40 22.42 -31.29
CA MET A 1 -22.47 22.74 -30.19
C MET A 1 -21.64 21.51 -29.81
N PRO A 2 -20.32 21.64 -29.70
CA PRO A 2 -19.44 20.55 -29.24
C PRO A 2 -19.77 20.08 -27.81
N LEU A 3 -19.58 18.80 -27.52
CA LEU A 3 -19.99 18.16 -26.27
C LEU A 3 -19.29 18.75 -25.02
N TYR A 4 -18.01 19.11 -25.14
CA TYR A 4 -17.21 19.70 -24.06
C TYR A 4 -17.69 21.11 -23.63
N ARG A 5 -18.46 21.81 -24.48
CA ARG A 5 -19.07 23.11 -24.14
C ARG A 5 -20.46 22.97 -23.51
N LYS A 6 -21.05 21.77 -23.56
CA LYS A 6 -22.37 21.47 -22.95
C LYS A 6 -22.24 20.98 -21.51
N LEU A 7 -21.11 20.37 -21.17
CA LEU A 7 -20.83 19.83 -19.84
C LEU A 7 -20.22 20.91 -18.93
N PRO A 8 -20.67 21.04 -17.67
CA PRO A 8 -20.08 21.98 -16.73
C PRO A 8 -18.69 21.52 -16.28
N HIS A 9 -17.72 22.44 -16.26
CA HIS A 9 -16.43 22.22 -15.63
C HIS A 9 -16.58 22.29 -14.10
N ARG A 10 -15.90 21.42 -13.36
CA ARG A 10 -15.97 21.37 -11.89
C ARG A 10 -14.59 21.48 -11.26
N GLY A 11 -14.49 22.38 -10.29
CA GLY A 11 -13.43 22.41 -9.28
C GLY A 11 -12.02 22.72 -9.80
N PHE A 12 -11.04 22.37 -8.98
CA PHE A 12 -9.61 22.46 -9.23
C PHE A 12 -8.95 21.14 -8.79
N ASN A 13 -7.74 20.84 -9.29
CA ASN A 13 -6.98 19.66 -8.87
C ASN A 13 -5.88 20.04 -7.87
N GLN A 14 -5.60 19.16 -6.91
CA GLN A 14 -4.50 19.32 -5.95
C GLN A 14 -3.21 18.67 -6.47
N ALA A 15 -2.93 18.80 -7.77
CA ALA A 15 -1.85 18.04 -8.41
C ALA A 15 -0.46 18.36 -7.82
N SER A 16 -0.20 19.63 -7.51
CA SER A 16 1.12 20.10 -7.06
C SER A 16 1.49 19.68 -5.63
N PHE A 17 0.52 19.27 -4.81
CA PHE A 17 0.74 18.94 -3.39
C PHE A 17 0.29 17.52 -3.05
N ARG A 18 -0.11 16.73 -4.05
CA ARG A 18 -0.54 15.35 -3.83
C ARG A 18 0.68 14.49 -3.52
N THR A 19 0.70 13.88 -2.36
CA THR A 19 1.63 12.80 -2.03
C THR A 19 1.00 11.47 -2.43
N GLU A 20 1.54 10.85 -3.47
CA GLU A 20 1.09 9.53 -3.93
C GLU A 20 1.86 8.42 -3.20
N PRO A 21 1.20 7.59 -2.37
CA PRO A 21 1.84 6.43 -1.79
C PRO A 21 1.99 5.31 -2.80
N ALA A 22 3.09 4.56 -2.69
CA ALA A 22 3.16 3.17 -3.11
C ALA A 22 2.10 2.36 -2.37
N ILE A 23 1.32 1.61 -3.12
CA ILE A 23 0.22 0.81 -2.56
C ILE A 23 0.60 -0.67 -2.66
N VAL A 24 0.54 -1.36 -1.53
CA VAL A 24 0.69 -2.82 -1.47
C VAL A 24 -0.49 -3.41 -0.70
N ASN A 25 -1.09 -4.48 -1.22
CA ASN A 25 -2.19 -5.14 -0.53
C ASN A 25 -1.69 -6.28 0.36
N VAL A 26 -2.49 -6.64 1.36
CA VAL A 26 -2.18 -7.77 2.25
C VAL A 26 -2.09 -9.10 1.47
N GLY A 27 -2.88 -9.28 0.42
CA GLY A 27 -2.79 -10.46 -0.45
C GLY A 27 -1.46 -10.56 -1.21
N ASP A 28 -0.88 -9.43 -1.61
CA ASP A 28 0.41 -9.39 -2.29
C ASP A 28 1.54 -9.83 -1.33
N LEU A 29 1.40 -9.49 -0.04
CA LEU A 29 2.30 -9.96 1.01
C LEU A 29 2.20 -11.46 1.26
N ALA A 30 1.06 -12.10 0.98
CA ALA A 30 0.94 -13.56 1.08
C ALA A 30 1.69 -14.29 -0.05
N ALA A 31 1.90 -13.64 -1.19
CA ALA A 31 2.67 -14.19 -2.31
C ALA A 31 4.19 -14.15 -2.08
N LEU A 32 4.67 -13.46 -1.03
CA LEU A 32 6.08 -13.46 -0.66
C LEU A 32 6.55 -14.85 -0.18
N PRO A 33 7.83 -15.20 -0.42
CA PRO A 33 8.40 -16.47 0.03
C PRO A 33 8.39 -16.59 1.55
N GLU A 34 8.20 -17.82 2.05
CA GLU A 34 8.04 -18.13 3.50
C GLU A 34 9.23 -17.75 4.38
N THR A 35 10.39 -17.50 3.77
CA THR A 35 11.62 -17.12 4.47
C THR A 35 11.62 -15.66 4.91
N VAL A 36 10.73 -14.82 4.37
CA VAL A 36 10.67 -13.38 4.66
C VAL A 36 9.68 -13.14 5.79
N SER A 37 10.19 -13.01 7.02
CA SER A 37 9.42 -12.66 8.21
C SER A 37 9.31 -11.15 8.45
N GLU A 38 10.25 -10.38 7.90
CA GLU A 38 10.33 -8.93 7.99
C GLU A 38 10.12 -8.29 6.62
N VAL A 39 9.03 -7.53 6.49
CA VAL A 39 8.67 -6.83 5.26
C VAL A 39 8.98 -5.35 5.43
N ASN A 40 10.03 -4.91 4.75
CA ASN A 40 10.45 -3.51 4.67
C ASN A 40 10.34 -3.00 3.23
N ALA A 41 10.38 -1.68 3.03
CA ALA A 41 10.35 -1.07 1.70
C ALA A 41 11.45 -1.62 0.76
N ALA A 42 12.66 -1.87 1.28
CA ALA A 42 13.76 -2.45 0.50
C ALA A 42 13.44 -3.87 -0.01
N VAL A 43 12.86 -4.71 0.84
CA VAL A 43 12.46 -6.09 0.50
C VAL A 43 11.35 -6.08 -0.56
N LEU A 44 10.40 -5.16 -0.44
CA LEU A 44 9.32 -5.01 -1.43
C LEU A 44 9.84 -4.50 -2.78
N VAL A 45 10.90 -3.70 -2.79
CA VAL A 45 11.58 -3.26 -4.01
C VAL A 45 12.35 -4.43 -4.66
N GLU A 46 13.05 -5.25 -3.87
CA GLU A 46 13.78 -6.43 -4.37
C GLU A 46 12.84 -7.46 -5.03
N HIS A 47 11.65 -7.64 -4.44
CA HIS A 47 10.63 -8.53 -4.99
C HIS A 47 9.75 -7.87 -6.07
N GLY A 48 10.00 -6.60 -6.42
CA GLY A 48 9.34 -5.91 -7.52
C GLY A 48 7.90 -5.45 -7.23
N PHE A 49 7.48 -5.42 -5.96
CA PHE A 49 6.17 -4.89 -5.57
C PHE A 49 6.13 -3.36 -5.59
N ILE A 50 7.28 -2.70 -5.38
CA ILE A 50 7.40 -1.25 -5.32
C ILE A 50 8.59 -0.79 -6.15
N ARG A 51 8.49 0.42 -6.72
CA ARG A 51 9.60 1.06 -7.44
C ARG A 51 10.60 1.67 -6.48
N LYS A 52 11.89 1.68 -6.85
CA LYS A 52 12.98 2.25 -6.03
C LYS A 52 12.76 3.70 -5.58
N ASP A 53 12.06 4.48 -6.40
CA ASP A 53 11.82 5.90 -6.14
C ASP A 53 10.61 6.16 -5.23
N GLU A 54 9.80 5.13 -4.96
CA GLU A 54 8.61 5.26 -4.13
C GLU A 54 8.95 4.99 -2.67
N THR A 55 9.19 6.06 -1.93
CA THR A 55 9.56 6.01 -0.51
C THR A 55 8.37 6.00 0.44
N PHE A 56 7.19 6.43 -0.04
CA PHE A 56 6.00 6.55 0.80
C PHE A 56 5.10 5.32 0.67
N LEU A 57 5.11 4.45 1.66
CA LEU A 57 4.48 3.13 1.58
C LEU A 57 3.15 3.08 2.33
N LYS A 58 2.08 2.67 1.66
CA LYS A 58 0.76 2.46 2.25
C LYS A 58 0.26 1.04 2.02
N ILE A 59 -0.06 0.35 3.11
CA ILE A 59 -0.62 -1.00 3.05
C ILE A 59 -2.14 -0.96 3.13
N LEU A 60 -2.78 -1.69 2.22
CA LEU A 60 -4.22 -1.80 2.10
C LEU A 60 -4.72 -3.21 2.40
N GLY A 61 -5.95 -3.30 2.90
CA GLY A 61 -6.59 -4.49 3.43
C GLY A 61 -7.11 -5.51 2.40
N THR A 62 -6.77 -5.43 1.11
CA THR A 62 -7.30 -6.35 0.09
C THR A 62 -6.58 -7.70 0.16
N GLY A 63 -7.32 -8.81 0.06
CA GLY A 63 -6.77 -10.17 0.18
C GLY A 63 -6.69 -10.69 1.63
N GLU A 64 -6.10 -11.87 1.79
CA GLU A 64 -5.98 -12.57 3.08
C GLU A 64 -4.51 -12.85 3.41
N ILE A 65 -4.20 -12.84 4.70
CA ILE A 65 -2.89 -13.20 5.21
C ILE A 65 -3.10 -14.21 6.33
N SER A 66 -2.44 -15.36 6.23
CA SER A 66 -2.45 -16.43 7.22
C SER A 66 -1.11 -16.54 7.96
N ARG A 67 -0.11 -15.78 7.53
CA ARG A 67 1.26 -15.81 8.06
C ARG A 67 1.52 -14.63 8.98
N ALA A 68 2.25 -14.87 10.07
CA ALA A 68 2.73 -13.83 10.95
C ALA A 68 3.87 -13.08 10.27
N LEU A 69 3.61 -11.84 9.82
CA LEU A 69 4.62 -10.97 9.21
C LEU A 69 4.81 -9.70 10.07
N THR A 70 6.06 -9.28 10.20
CA THR A 70 6.38 -7.96 10.74
C THR A 70 6.51 -6.99 9.59
N VAL A 71 5.57 -6.06 9.46
CA VAL A 71 5.50 -5.17 8.30
C VAL A 71 5.78 -3.74 8.74
N THR A 72 6.78 -3.11 8.11
CA THR A 72 7.18 -1.73 8.35
C THR A 72 6.72 -0.85 7.19
N ALA A 73 5.86 0.13 7.48
CA ALA A 73 5.33 1.05 6.46
C ALA A 73 4.95 2.42 7.02
N SER A 74 4.88 3.42 6.14
CA SER A 74 4.52 4.79 6.54
C SER A 74 3.04 4.93 6.90
N LYS A 75 2.15 4.17 6.24
CA LYS A 75 0.71 4.16 6.56
C LYS A 75 0.09 2.78 6.38
N PHE A 76 -0.97 2.51 7.16
CA PHE A 76 -1.79 1.31 7.05
C PHE A 76 -3.27 1.69 7.04
N SER A 77 -4.09 0.96 6.29
CA SER A 77 -5.55 1.00 6.48
C SER A 77 -5.95 0.27 7.76
N GLU A 78 -7.09 0.66 8.35
CA GLU A 78 -7.64 -0.03 9.53
C GLU A 78 -7.88 -1.52 9.27
N SER A 79 -8.42 -1.83 8.08
CA SER A 79 -8.62 -3.20 7.61
C SER A 79 -7.32 -4.00 7.47
N ALA A 80 -6.22 -3.36 7.09
CA ALA A 80 -4.93 -4.01 6.97
C ALA A 80 -4.34 -4.33 8.35
N LYS A 81 -4.37 -3.37 9.28
CA LYS A 81 -3.91 -3.58 10.66
C LYS A 81 -4.62 -4.76 11.31
N ALA A 82 -5.95 -4.77 11.23
CA ALA A 82 -6.76 -5.85 11.80
C ALA A 82 -6.44 -7.23 11.20
N LYS A 83 -6.15 -7.31 9.90
CA LYS A 83 -5.78 -8.57 9.24
C LYS A 83 -4.37 -9.04 9.63
N ILE A 84 -3.41 -8.12 9.72
CA ILE A 84 -2.04 -8.43 10.13
C ILE A 84 -2.00 -8.91 11.58
N GLU A 85 -2.73 -8.24 12.48
CA GLU A 85 -2.84 -8.63 13.90
C GLU A 85 -3.54 -9.98 14.07
N LYS A 86 -4.60 -10.26 13.30
CA LYS A 86 -5.28 -11.57 13.30
C LYS A 86 -4.37 -12.71 12.87
N ALA A 87 -3.44 -12.46 11.95
CA ALA A 87 -2.44 -13.44 11.54
C ALA A 87 -1.26 -13.56 12.52
N GLY A 88 -1.28 -12.85 13.64
CA GLY A 88 -0.20 -12.86 14.64
C GLY A 88 1.03 -12.03 14.24
N GLY A 89 0.91 -11.19 13.21
CA GLY A 89 1.95 -10.28 12.76
C GLY A 89 2.01 -8.96 13.55
N LYS A 90 2.98 -8.12 13.21
CA LYS A 90 3.15 -6.77 13.79
C LYS A 90 3.16 -5.71 12.69
N ALA A 91 2.37 -4.66 12.86
CA ALA A 91 2.38 -3.49 11.98
C ALA A 91 3.19 -2.36 12.63
N ILE A 92 4.38 -2.08 12.11
CA ILE A 92 5.26 -1.01 12.57
C ILE A 92 5.07 0.19 11.64
N VAL A 93 4.71 1.34 12.22
CA VAL A 93 4.58 2.60 11.46
C VAL A 93 5.92 3.32 11.49
N ALA A 94 6.57 3.47 10.34
CA ALA A 94 7.85 4.17 10.18
C ALA A 94 7.89 5.02 8.90
#